data_AF-A0A4R9Q0J6-F1
#
_entry.id   AF-A0A4R9Q0J6-F1
#
_cell.length_a   1.000
_cell.length_b   1.000
_cell.length_c   1.000
_cell.angle_alpha   90.00
_cell.angle_beta   90.00
_cell.angle_gamma   90.00
#
_symmetry.space_group_name_H-M   'P 1'
#
loop_
_entity.id
_entity.type
_entity.pdbx_description
1 polymer ?
#
loop_
_entity_poly.entity_id
_entity_poly.type
_entity_poly.pdbx_seq_one_letter_code
_entity_poly.pdbx_strand_id
1 'polypeptide(L)'
;QTGGKVDGFVSAVGSGGTLAGVALGLKGKSKDVKIALADPLGAALYSFYTSGELKSDGNSITEGIGQGRITANLEGFAPDFSYQIPDEEALPIIFDLIQEEGLCVGGSTGINIAGAIRLARELGPGHTIVTILADYGT
;
A
#
# COMPACT_ATOMS: atom_id res chain seq x y z
N GLN A 1 6.62 18.36 4.99
CA GLN A 1 6.41 17.36 6.05
C GLN A 1 7.70 16.60 6.37
N THR A 2 8.26 15.80 5.45
CA THR A 2 9.49 15.00 5.72
C THR A 2 10.80 15.74 5.46
N GLY A 3 10.77 17.04 5.16
CA GLY A 3 11.96 17.79 4.73
C GLY A 3 12.62 17.24 3.45
N GLY A 4 11.87 16.51 2.61
CA GLY A 4 12.37 15.88 1.38
C GLY A 4 13.01 14.51 1.58
N LYS A 5 12.97 13.94 2.78
CA LYS A 5 13.63 12.68 3.14
C LYS A 5 12.67 11.48 3.09
N VAL A 6 11.90 11.31 2.01
CA VAL A 6 11.09 10.10 1.85
C VAL A 6 11.94 9.06 1.14
N ASP A 7 12.12 7.89 1.75
CA ASP A 7 12.89 6.78 1.16
C ASP A 7 11.97 5.73 0.54
N GLY A 8 10.77 5.55 1.12
CA GLY A 8 9.76 4.62 0.63
C GLY A 8 8.34 5.18 0.74
N PHE A 9 7.51 4.85 -0.25
CA PHE A 9 6.07 5.07 -0.20
C PHE A 9 5.32 3.79 -0.54
N VAL A 10 4.24 3.52 0.18
CA VAL A 10 3.41 2.33 -0.03
C VAL A 10 1.94 2.71 0.08
N SER A 11 1.11 2.08 -0.74
CA SER A 11 -0.34 2.18 -0.62
C SER A 11 -1.02 1.02 -1.34
N ALA A 12 -2.21 0.67 -0.88
CA ALA A 12 -3.17 -0.19 -1.54
C ALA A 12 -3.85 0.53 -2.70
N VAL A 13 -4.54 -0.25 -3.55
CA VAL A 13 -5.10 0.25 -4.79
C VAL A 13 -6.57 -0.10 -4.92
N GLY A 14 -7.39 0.96 -5.05
CA GLY A 14 -8.72 0.91 -5.66
C GLY A 14 -8.64 1.39 -7.11
N SER A 15 -8.74 2.71 -7.32
CA SER A 15 -8.62 3.31 -8.67
C SER A 15 -7.19 3.36 -9.21
N GLY A 16 -6.19 3.32 -8.32
CA GLY A 16 -4.75 3.45 -8.63
C GLY A 16 -4.21 4.87 -8.56
N GLY A 17 -5.07 5.89 -8.46
CA GLY A 17 -4.66 7.29 -8.50
C GLY A 17 -3.68 7.69 -7.39
N THR A 18 -3.93 7.23 -6.16
CA THR A 18 -3.04 7.52 -5.02
C THR A 18 -1.64 6.94 -5.25
N LEU A 19 -1.55 5.62 -5.47
CA LEU A 19 -0.24 4.96 -5.60
C LEU A 19 0.53 5.47 -6.81
N ALA A 20 -0.08 5.47 -8.00
CA ALA A 20 0.60 5.86 -9.23
C ALA A 20 0.92 7.37 -9.25
N GLY A 21 0.01 8.22 -8.79
CA GLY A 21 0.20 9.67 -8.76
C GLY A 21 1.29 10.10 -7.77
N VAL A 22 1.27 9.53 -6.55
CA VAL A 22 2.32 9.81 -5.55
C VAL A 22 3.66 9.27 -6.01
N ALA A 23 3.70 8.07 -6.61
CA ALA A 23 4.91 7.51 -7.19
C ALA A 23 5.52 8.41 -8.25
N LEU A 24 4.71 8.93 -9.19
CA LEU A 24 5.16 9.87 -10.21
C LEU A 24 5.73 11.15 -9.58
N GLY A 25 5.04 11.72 -8.59
CA GLY A 25 5.49 12.92 -7.89
C GLY A 25 6.80 12.74 -7.13
N LEU A 26 6.93 11.64 -6.37
CA LEU A 26 8.12 11.32 -5.58
C LEU A 26 9.31 10.97 -6.47
N LYS A 27 9.12 10.10 -7.49
CA LYS A 27 10.19 9.73 -8.43
C LYS A 27 10.64 10.91 -9.31
N GLY A 28 9.78 11.90 -9.52
CA GLY A 28 10.14 13.18 -10.14
C GLY A 28 11.08 14.05 -9.29
N LYS A 29 11.15 13.83 -7.97
CA LYS A 29 12.08 14.51 -7.04
C LYS A 29 13.33 13.70 -6.78
N SER A 30 13.20 12.39 -6.58
CA SER A 30 14.32 11.47 -6.43
C SER A 30 13.93 10.11 -7.00
N LYS A 31 14.74 9.60 -7.93
CA LYS A 31 14.53 8.26 -8.53
C LYS A 31 14.84 7.12 -7.55
N ASP A 32 15.47 7.42 -6.41
CA ASP A 32 15.86 6.43 -5.43
C ASP A 32 14.70 6.01 -4.52
N VAL A 33 13.63 6.83 -4.44
CA VAL A 33 12.44 6.52 -3.63
C VAL A 33 11.80 5.22 -4.11
N LYS A 34 11.61 4.30 -3.18
CA LYS A 34 10.99 3.00 -3.44
C LYS A 34 9.49 3.07 -3.30
N ILE A 35 8.78 2.50 -4.26
CA ILE A 35 7.32 2.47 -4.31
C ILE A 35 6.85 1.04 -4.15
N ALA A 36 5.99 0.79 -3.17
CA ALA A 36 5.43 -0.53 -2.94
C ALA A 36 3.90 -0.54 -3.12
N LEU A 37 3.39 -1.64 -3.68
CA LEU A 37 1.98 -2.00 -3.62
C LEU A 37 1.71 -2.85 -2.38
N ALA A 38 0.67 -2.50 -1.62
CA ALA A 38 0.11 -3.36 -0.57
C ALA A 38 -1.27 -3.86 -1.02
N ASP A 39 -1.34 -5.07 -1.57
CA ASP A 39 -2.55 -5.61 -2.19
C ASP A 39 -3.25 -6.58 -1.21
N PRO A 40 -4.56 -6.46 -0.97
CA PRO A 40 -5.28 -7.41 -0.14
C PRO A 40 -5.45 -8.76 -0.86
N LEU A 41 -5.78 -9.82 -0.12
CA LEU A 41 -6.29 -11.05 -0.72
C LEU A 41 -7.58 -10.75 -1.53
N GLY A 42 -7.80 -11.50 -2.61
CA GLY A 42 -8.89 -11.25 -3.57
C GLY A 42 -8.64 -10.11 -4.56
N ALA A 43 -7.49 -9.44 -4.50
CA ALA A 43 -7.04 -8.52 -5.53
C ALA A 43 -6.16 -9.24 -6.58
N ALA A 44 -6.05 -8.65 -7.77
CA ALA A 44 -5.29 -9.24 -8.88
C ALA A 44 -3.95 -8.54 -9.16
N LEU A 45 -3.68 -7.40 -8.55
CA LEU A 45 -2.53 -6.56 -8.90
C LEU A 45 -1.22 -7.15 -8.38
N TYR A 46 -1.21 -7.77 -7.20
CA TYR A 46 -0.04 -8.45 -6.68
C TYR A 46 0.45 -9.53 -7.64
N SER A 47 -0.46 -10.41 -8.10
CA SER A 47 -0.14 -11.44 -9.08
C SER A 47 0.35 -10.80 -10.38
N PHE A 48 -0.33 -9.76 -10.88
CA PHE A 48 0.08 -9.11 -12.12
C PHE A 48 1.51 -8.55 -12.06
N TYR A 49 1.89 -7.84 -11.00
CA TYR A 49 3.23 -7.25 -10.91
C TYR A 49 4.33 -8.26 -10.56
N THR A 50 4.00 -9.44 -10.04
CA THR A 50 5.00 -10.45 -9.64
C THR A 50 5.14 -11.60 -10.64
N SER A 51 4.07 -11.97 -11.35
CA SER A 51 4.04 -13.09 -12.31
C SER A 51 3.60 -12.70 -13.72
N GLY A 52 3.05 -11.49 -13.91
CA GLY A 52 2.53 -11.02 -15.20
C GLY A 52 1.07 -11.42 -15.46
N GLU A 53 0.43 -12.16 -14.56
CA GLU A 53 -0.95 -12.64 -14.72
C GLU A 53 -1.91 -11.92 -13.76
N LEU A 54 -3.02 -11.40 -14.28
CA LEU A 54 -4.14 -10.91 -13.47
C LEU A 54 -4.91 -12.09 -12.89
N LYS A 55 -4.46 -12.58 -11.74
CA LYS A 55 -5.11 -13.65 -10.99
C LYS A 55 -5.50 -13.15 -9.61
N SER A 56 -6.76 -13.36 -9.26
CA SER A 56 -7.31 -13.12 -7.93
C SER A 56 -7.50 -14.45 -7.21
N ASP A 57 -7.06 -14.53 -5.96
CA ASP A 57 -7.27 -15.69 -5.08
C ASP A 57 -7.57 -15.22 -3.65
N GLY A 58 -8.42 -15.97 -2.95
CA GLY A 58 -8.95 -15.58 -1.64
C GLY A 58 -9.92 -14.38 -1.70
N ASN A 59 -10.12 -13.74 -0.54
CA ASN A 59 -10.95 -12.56 -0.37
C ASN A 59 -10.43 -11.72 0.81
N SER A 60 -10.96 -10.51 0.92
CA SER A 60 -10.70 -9.59 2.02
C SER A 60 -12.00 -8.89 2.40
N ILE A 61 -12.18 -8.59 3.68
CA ILE A 61 -13.28 -7.78 4.21
C ILE A 61 -13.01 -6.27 4.06
N THR A 62 -11.81 -5.89 3.61
CA THR A 62 -11.46 -4.49 3.39
C THR A 62 -12.23 -3.89 2.21
N GLU A 63 -12.62 -2.62 2.35
CA GLU A 63 -13.39 -1.90 1.34
C GLU A 63 -12.58 -0.76 0.70
N GLY A 64 -13.01 -0.31 -0.48
CA GLY A 64 -12.38 0.79 -1.23
C GLY A 64 -11.08 0.43 -1.97
N ILE A 65 -10.53 -0.77 -1.74
CA ILE A 65 -9.33 -1.31 -2.37
C ILE A 65 -9.62 -2.72 -2.95
N GLY A 66 -8.63 -3.31 -3.61
CA GLY A 66 -8.74 -4.65 -4.19
C GLY A 66 -9.18 -4.61 -5.65
N GLN A 67 -8.22 -4.33 -6.54
CA GLN A 67 -8.50 -4.11 -7.95
C GLN A 67 -8.26 -5.39 -8.79
N GLY A 68 -9.19 -5.67 -9.71
CA GLY A 68 -9.15 -6.84 -10.59
C GLY A 68 -8.56 -6.59 -11.99
N ARG A 69 -8.24 -5.34 -12.35
CA ARG A 69 -7.73 -4.95 -13.67
C ARG A 69 -6.78 -3.76 -13.61
N ILE A 70 -5.96 -3.58 -14.63
CA ILE A 70 -5.20 -2.33 -14.83
C ILE A 70 -6.15 -1.23 -15.26
N THR A 71 -6.33 -0.23 -14.40
CA THR A 71 -7.13 0.97 -14.71
C THR A 71 -6.28 1.96 -15.51
N ALA A 72 -6.92 2.96 -16.12
CA ALA A 72 -6.20 4.02 -16.83
C ALA A 72 -5.19 4.77 -15.93
N ASN A 73 -5.47 4.91 -14.62
CA ASN A 73 -4.54 5.55 -13.68
C ASN A 73 -3.29 4.71 -13.41
N LEU A 74 -3.34 3.40 -13.69
CA LEU A 74 -2.21 2.47 -13.51
C LEU A 74 -1.46 2.20 -14.81
N GLU A 75 -1.87 2.81 -15.94
CA GLU A 75 -1.17 2.61 -17.20
C GLU A 75 0.28 3.08 -17.11
N GLY A 76 1.22 2.18 -17.44
CA GLY A 76 2.66 2.43 -17.36
C GLY A 76 3.23 2.46 -15.93
N PHE A 77 2.41 2.23 -14.90
CA PHE A 77 2.88 2.10 -13.53
C PHE A 77 3.48 0.71 -13.29
N ALA A 78 4.61 0.68 -12.56
CA ALA A 78 5.19 -0.54 -12.02
C ALA A 78 5.80 -0.22 -10.64
N PRO A 79 5.42 -0.94 -9.58
CA PRO A 79 6.01 -0.74 -8.26
C PRO A 79 7.40 -1.39 -8.19
N ASP A 80 8.26 -0.91 -7.28
CA ASP A 80 9.55 -1.53 -6.97
C ASP A 80 9.36 -2.79 -6.10
N PHE A 81 8.31 -2.81 -5.26
CA PHE A 81 7.92 -3.94 -4.42
C PHE A 81 6.42 -4.19 -4.49
N SER A 82 5.99 -5.43 -4.30
CA SER A 82 4.58 -5.78 -4.23
C SER A 82 4.38 -6.78 -3.10
N TYR A 83 3.43 -6.51 -2.21
CA TYR A 83 3.12 -7.36 -1.08
C TYR A 83 1.64 -7.77 -1.13
N GLN A 84 1.38 -9.07 -0.93
CA GLN A 84 0.04 -9.56 -0.63
C GLN A 84 -0.14 -9.56 0.89
N ILE A 85 -1.14 -8.82 1.36
CA ILE A 85 -1.44 -8.63 2.78
C ILE A 85 -2.76 -9.35 3.12
N PRO A 86 -2.72 -10.37 4.00
CA PRO A 86 -3.93 -11.02 4.48
C PRO A 86 -4.63 -10.16 5.56
N ASP A 87 -5.95 -10.32 5.71
CA ASP A 87 -6.73 -9.57 6.70
C ASP A 87 -6.25 -9.85 8.13
N GLU A 88 -5.77 -11.05 8.40
CA GLU A 88 -5.21 -11.47 9.69
C GLU A 88 -3.94 -10.68 10.07
N GLU A 89 -3.27 -10.05 9.12
CA GLU A 89 -2.15 -9.13 9.37
C GLU A 89 -2.61 -7.67 9.50
N ALA A 90 -3.61 -7.26 8.73
CA ALA A 90 -4.09 -5.88 8.71
C ALA A 90 -5.02 -5.51 9.87
N LEU A 91 -5.88 -6.43 10.31
CA LEU A 91 -6.86 -6.19 11.36
C LEU A 91 -6.24 -5.91 12.74
N PRO A 92 -5.25 -6.68 13.22
CA PRO A 92 -4.58 -6.37 14.48
C PRO A 92 -4.01 -4.94 14.50
N ILE A 93 -3.41 -4.50 13.39
CA ILE A 93 -2.84 -3.15 13.28
C ILE A 93 -3.87 -2.06 13.54
N ILE A 94 -5.06 -2.14 12.92
CA ILE A 94 -6.09 -1.10 13.13
C ILE A 94 -6.71 -1.17 14.53
N PHE A 95 -6.74 -2.35 15.16
CA PHE A 95 -7.17 -2.50 16.56
C PHE A 95 -6.13 -1.92 17.52
N ASP A 96 -4.85 -2.15 17.28
CA ASP A 96 -3.76 -1.58 18.07
C ASP A 96 -3.75 -0.06 17.91
N LEU A 97 -3.96 0.49 16.70
CA LEU A 97 -4.03 1.94 16.49
C LEU A 97 -5.12 2.64 17.30
N ILE A 98 -6.31 2.05 17.43
CA ILE A 98 -7.36 2.66 18.25
C ILE A 98 -7.08 2.52 19.75
N GLN A 99 -6.50 1.40 20.18
CA GLN A 99 -6.22 1.12 21.59
C GLN A 99 -4.99 1.88 22.11
N GLU A 100 -3.94 2.00 21.30
CA GLU A 100 -2.63 2.51 21.69
C GLU A 100 -2.38 3.94 21.20
N GLU A 101 -2.90 4.30 20.02
CA GLU A 101 -2.66 5.61 19.39
C GLU A 101 -3.93 6.49 19.29
N GLY A 102 -5.11 5.97 19.64
CA GLY A 102 -6.38 6.69 19.59
C GLY A 102 -6.88 6.98 18.16
N LEU A 103 -6.41 6.23 17.17
CA LEU A 103 -6.77 6.41 15.76
C LEU A 103 -7.79 5.35 15.30
N CYS A 104 -9.06 5.77 15.12
CA CYS A 104 -10.11 4.91 14.55
C CYS A 104 -10.12 5.04 13.02
N VAL A 105 -9.55 4.06 12.32
CA VAL A 105 -9.30 4.12 10.86
C VAL A 105 -9.87 2.92 10.12
N GLY A 106 -10.20 3.09 8.84
CA GLY A 106 -10.77 2.02 8.01
C GLY A 106 -9.77 0.94 7.58
N GLY A 107 -10.28 -0.20 7.09
CA GLY A 107 -9.49 -1.40 6.82
C GLY A 107 -8.35 -1.23 5.81
N SER A 108 -8.51 -0.36 4.82
CA SER A 108 -7.43 -0.06 3.84
C SER A 108 -6.18 0.54 4.51
N THR A 109 -6.36 1.22 5.65
CA THR A 109 -5.26 1.73 6.47
C THR A 109 -4.43 0.60 7.09
N GLY A 110 -5.07 -0.47 7.54
CA GLY A 110 -4.39 -1.67 8.05
C GLY A 110 -3.48 -2.31 6.99
N ILE A 111 -4.02 -2.47 5.77
CA ILE A 111 -3.26 -2.98 4.62
C ILE A 111 -2.07 -2.06 4.30
N ASN A 112 -2.31 -0.75 4.28
CA ASN A 112 -1.30 0.28 4.03
C ASN A 112 -0.15 0.27 5.05
N ILE A 113 -0.45 0.07 6.34
CA ILE A 113 0.55 0.04 7.41
C ILE A 113 1.30 -1.29 7.43
N ALA A 114 0.62 -2.42 7.22
CA ALA A 114 1.28 -3.72 7.03
C ALA A 114 2.31 -3.66 5.89
N GLY A 115 1.91 -3.08 4.75
CA GLY A 115 2.82 -2.81 3.63
C GLY A 115 3.99 -1.89 4.01
N ALA A 116 3.76 -0.88 4.86
CA ALA A 116 4.82 0.02 5.33
C ALA A 116 5.82 -0.67 6.25
N ILE A 117 5.35 -1.54 7.13
CA ILE A 117 6.19 -2.38 7.99
C ILE A 117 7.06 -3.31 7.13
N ARG A 118 6.48 -3.94 6.10
CA ARG A 118 7.23 -4.80 5.17
C ARG A 118 8.26 -4.00 4.37
N LEU A 119 7.90 -2.85 3.81
CA LEU A 119 8.84 -1.98 3.10
C LEU A 119 9.97 -1.48 4.01
N ALA A 120 9.66 -1.10 5.25
CA ALA A 120 10.66 -0.72 6.23
C ALA A 120 11.66 -1.85 6.53
N ARG A 121 11.19 -3.11 6.56
CA ARG A 121 12.06 -4.29 6.72
C ARG A 121 12.97 -4.50 5.51
N GLU A 122 12.46 -4.31 4.29
CA GLU A 122 13.26 -4.41 3.05
C GLU A 122 14.35 -3.35 2.98
N LEU A 123 14.03 -2.08 3.32
CA LEU A 123 15.02 -1.00 3.26
C LEU A 123 15.98 -1.01 4.46
N GLY A 124 15.53 -1.54 5.60
CA GLY A 124 16.31 -1.58 6.83
C GLY A 124 16.24 -0.27 7.65
N PRO A 125 16.86 -0.26 8.84
CA PRO A 125 16.75 0.84 9.79
C PRO A 125 17.36 2.14 9.24
N GLY A 126 16.80 3.28 9.67
CA GLY A 126 17.25 4.62 9.29
C GLY A 126 16.51 5.25 8.10
N HIS A 127 15.62 4.49 7.44
CA HIS A 127 14.78 4.98 6.35
C HIS A 127 13.45 5.57 6.84
N THR A 128 12.94 6.54 6.09
CA THR A 128 11.63 7.15 6.31
C THR A 128 10.62 6.58 5.30
N ILE A 129 9.66 5.82 5.82
CA ILE A 129 8.56 5.26 5.03
C ILE A 129 7.30 6.09 5.26
N VAL A 130 6.57 6.37 4.19
CA VAL A 130 5.28 7.07 4.23
C VAL A 130 4.19 6.17 3.66
N THR A 131 3.03 6.17 4.29
CA THR A 131 1.82 5.49 3.81
C THR A 131 0.59 6.37 4.04
N ILE A 132 -0.60 5.89 3.69
CA ILE A 132 -1.85 6.65 3.78
C ILE A 132 -2.78 6.02 4.82
N LEU A 133 -3.32 6.85 5.72
CA LEU A 133 -4.51 6.51 6.50
C LEU A 133 -5.72 7.09 5.74
N ALA A 134 -6.49 6.24 5.08
CA ALA A 134 -7.38 6.67 4.00
C ALA A 134 -8.67 7.33 4.50
N ASP A 135 -9.26 6.76 5.55
CA ASP A 135 -10.56 7.14 6.10
C ASP A 135 -10.69 6.73 7.58
N TYR A 136 -11.77 7.20 8.20
CA TYR A 136 -12.16 6.80 9.55
C TYR A 136 -12.80 5.40 9.55
N GLY A 137 -12.70 4.70 10.69
CA GLY A 137 -13.32 3.39 10.90
C GLY A 137 -14.77 3.44 11.41
N THR A 138 -15.42 4.61 11.39
CA THR A 138 -16.78 4.87 11.91
C THR A 138 -17.88 4.56 10.91
#